data_AF-A0A933DVX4-F1
#
_entry.id   AF-A0A933DVX4-F1
#
_cell.length_a   1.000
_cell.length_b   1.000
_cell.length_c   1.000
_cell.angle_alpha   90.00
_cell.angle_beta   90.00
_cell.angle_gamma   90.00
#
_symmetry.space_group_name_H-M   'P 1'
#
loop_
_entity.id
_entity.type
_entity.pdbx_description
1 polymer ?
#
loop_
_entity_poly.entity_id
_entity_poly.type
_entity_poly.pdbx_seq_one_letter_code
_entity_poly.pdbx_strand_id
1 'polypeptide(L)' 'MSLEVSIREGESQDSLLRRFQRSVQMNGVLREVKSRRYFLSKREAARLKAKKNARRRQLGKPGL' A
#
# COMPACT_ATOMS: atom_id res chain seq x y z
N MET A 1 -12.48 -4.56 -3.10
CA MET A 1 -11.73 -5.64 -3.79
C MET A 1 -11.70 -6.83 -2.86
N SER A 2 -12.25 -7.98 -3.28
CA SER A 2 -12.00 -9.25 -2.58
C SER A 2 -10.48 -9.52 -2.58
N LEU A 3 -9.93 -9.95 -1.46
CA LEU A 3 -8.51 -10.32 -1.32
C LEU A 3 -8.22 -11.72 -1.87
N GLU A 4 -9.24 -12.43 -2.34
CA GLU A 4 -9.10 -13.77 -2.88
C GLU A 4 -8.34 -13.75 -4.22
N VAL A 5 -7.32 -14.60 -4.32
CA VAL A 5 -6.55 -14.82 -5.56
C VAL A 5 -6.42 -16.31 -5.78
N SER A 6 -7.13 -16.82 -6.78
CA SER A 6 -7.02 -18.20 -7.25
C SER A 6 -6.06 -18.31 -8.44
N ILE A 7 -5.45 -19.49 -8.59
CA ILE A 7 -4.61 -19.83 -9.74
C ILE A 7 -5.46 -19.87 -11.01
N ARG A 8 -4.90 -19.35 -12.11
CA ARG A 8 -5.51 -19.42 -13.44
C ARG A 8 -4.92 -20.57 -14.24
N GLU A 9 -5.66 -21.06 -15.22
CA GLU A 9 -5.15 -22.08 -16.14
C GLU A 9 -3.90 -21.58 -16.88
N GLY A 10 -2.86 -22.41 -16.93
CA GLY A 10 -1.58 -22.08 -17.56
C GLY A 10 -0.75 -21.01 -16.83
N GLU A 11 -1.16 -20.54 -15.65
CA GLU A 11 -0.42 -19.52 -14.90
C GLU A 11 0.77 -20.11 -14.13
N SER A 12 1.92 -19.44 -14.18
CA SER A 12 3.07 -19.78 -13.34
C SER A 12 2.88 -19.33 -11.89
N GLN A 13 3.51 -20.03 -10.95
CA GLN A 13 3.43 -19.67 -9.52
C GLN A 13 3.93 -18.24 -9.23
N ASP A 14 4.98 -17.77 -9.93
CA ASP A 14 5.49 -16.42 -9.78
C ASP A 14 4.45 -15.36 -10.21
N SER A 15 3.73 -15.59 -11.31
CA SER A 15 2.65 -14.70 -11.74
C SER A 15 1.53 -14.62 -10.70
N LEU A 16 1.13 -15.76 -10.14
CA LEU A 16 0.14 -15.82 -9.07
C LEU A 16 0.56 -14.99 -7.85
N LEU A 17 1.81 -15.14 -7.40
CA LEU A 17 2.37 -14.38 -6.29
C LEU A 17 2.39 -12.88 -6.55
N ARG A 18 2.74 -12.44 -7.77
CA ARG A 18 2.72 -11.02 -8.14
C ARG A 18 1.31 -10.44 -8.11
N ARG A 19 0.30 -11.19 -8.58
CA ARG A 19 -1.11 -10.77 -8.49
C ARG A 19 -1.57 -10.65 -7.05
N PHE A 20 -1.24 -11.63 -6.22
CA PHE A 20 -1.53 -11.59 -4.78
C PHE A 20 -0.88 -10.37 -4.11
N GLN A 21 0.43 -10.17 -4.31
CA GLN A 21 1.14 -9.02 -3.75
C GLN A 21 0.52 -7.69 -4.20
N ARG A 22 0.18 -7.56 -5.49
CA ARG A 22 -0.50 -6.36 -6.01
C ARG A 22 -1.87 -6.17 -5.35
N SER A 23 -2.68 -7.22 -5.23
CA SER A 23 -3.99 -7.14 -4.57
C SER A 23 -3.87 -6.66 -3.12
N VAL A 24 -2.93 -7.24 -2.34
CA VAL A 24 -2.64 -6.83 -0.96
C VAL A 24 -2.14 -5.38 -0.88
N GLN A 25 -1.26 -4.97 -1.78
CA GLN A 25 -0.75 -3.59 -1.84
C GLN A 25 -1.83 -2.58 -2.18
N MET A 26 -2.71 -2.89 -3.13
CA MET A 26 -3.81 -2.02 -3.55
C MET A 26 -4.89 -1.92 -2.47
N ASN A 27 -5.22 -3.04 -1.83
CA ASN A 27 -6.16 -3.05 -0.70
C ASN A 27 -5.60 -2.26 0.49
N GLY A 28 -4.29 -2.34 0.75
CA GLY A 28 -3.63 -1.53 1.76
C GLY A 28 -3.72 -2.06 3.19
N VAL A 29 -4.25 -3.28 3.40
CA VAL A 29 -4.40 -3.92 4.72
C VAL A 29 -3.13 -3.84 5.58
N LEU A 30 -1.96 -4.15 5.02
CA LEU A 30 -0.70 -4.09 5.78
C LEU A 30 -0.31 -2.66 6.20
N ARG A 31 -0.62 -1.66 5.36
CA ARG A 31 -0.37 -0.25 5.68
C ARG A 31 -1.30 0.21 6.80
N GLU A 32 -2.55 -0.21 6.76
CA GLU A 32 -3.53 0.12 7.79
C GLU A 32 -3.14 -0.47 9.14
N VAL A 33 -2.85 -1.78 9.20
CA VAL A 33 -2.39 -2.47 10.42
C VAL A 33 -1.15 -1.79 10.99
N LYS A 34 -0.16 -1.46 10.15
CA LYS A 34 1.03 -0.72 10.60
C LYS A 34 0.70 0.68 11.14
N SER A 35 -0.25 1.38 10.53
CA SER A 35 -0.64 2.72 10.99
C SER A 35 -1.43 2.74 12.30
N ARG A 36 -2.13 1.63 12.60
CA ARG A 36 -2.92 1.45 13.84
C ARG A 36 -2.16 0.76 14.97
N ARG A 37 -0.91 0.33 14.73
CA ARG A 37 -0.10 -0.44 15.71
C ARG A 37 0.10 0.29 17.04
N TYR A 38 0.18 1.62 17.00
CA TYR A 38 0.38 2.46 18.17
C TYR A 38 -0.64 3.59 18.19
N PHE A 39 -0.97 4.07 19.38
CA PHE A 39 -1.76 5.28 19.54
C PHE A 39 -1.00 6.48 18.96
N LEU A 40 -1.73 7.31 18.21
CA LEU A 40 -1.25 8.55 17.62
C LEU A 40 -2.28 9.63 17.92
N SER A 41 -1.83 10.75 18.51
CA SER A 41 -2.71 11.89 18.70
C SER A 41 -3.14 12.49 17.35
N LYS A 42 -4.25 13.24 17.34
CA LYS A 42 -4.75 13.93 16.13
C LYS A 42 -3.67 14.82 15.49
N ARG A 43 -2.86 15.49 16.31
CA ARG A 43 -1.79 16.39 15.85
C ARG A 43 -0.65 15.61 15.18
N GLU A 44 -0.23 14.49 15.75
CA GLU A 44 0.83 13.65 15.18
C GLU A 44 0.39 13.00 13.87
N ALA A 45 -0.85 12.49 13.82
CA ALA A 45 -1.43 11.95 12.60
C ALA A 45 -1.48 12.99 11.47
N ALA A 46 -1.84 14.24 11.79
CA ALA A 46 -1.84 15.35 10.82
C ALA A 46 -0.43 15.66 10.29
N ARG A 47 0.58 15.73 11.18
CA ARG A 47 1.99 15.95 10.78
C ARG A 47 2.51 14.83 9.88
N LEU A 48 2.21 13.57 10.21
CA LEU A 48 2.64 12.42 9.41
C LEU A 48 1.97 12.40 8.03
N LYS A 49 0.68 12.74 7.96
CA LYS A 49 -0.06 12.87 6.69
C LYS A 49 0.52 13.98 5.82
N ALA A 50 0.82 15.16 6.39
CA ALA A 50 1.45 16.27 5.68
C ALA A 50 2.83 15.88 5.11
N LYS A 51 3.69 15.26 5.94
CA LYS A 51 5.00 14.77 5.51
C LYS A 51 4.90 13.75 4.39
N LYS A 52 3.95 12.80 4.48
CA LYS A 52 3.71 11.79 3.45
C LYS A 52 3.24 12.42 2.12
N ASN A 53 2.34 13.41 2.19
CA ASN A 53 1.86 14.11 1.01
C ASN A 53 2.97 14.91 0.33
N ALA A 54 3.80 15.61 1.11
CA ALA A 54 4.98 16.32 0.58
C ALA A 54 5.94 15.36 -0.13
N ARG A 55 6.27 14.22 0.48
CA ARG A 55 7.12 13.19 -0.14
C ARG A 55 6.53 12.63 -1.43
N ARG A 56 5.21 12.38 -1.48
CA ARG A 56 4.52 11.93 -2.70
C ARG A 56 4.60 12.97 -3.82
N ARG A 57 4.46 14.26 -3.50
CA ARG A 57 4.60 15.35 -4.47
C ARG A 57 6.02 15.48 -5.01
N GLN A 58 7.04 15.23 -4.17
CA GLN A 58 8.44 15.23 -4.60
C GLN A 58 8.76 14.06 -5.53
N LEU A 59 8.30 12.84 -5.18
CA LEU A 59 8.52 11.64 -6.00
C LEU A 59 7.68 11.61 -7.29
N GLY A 60 6.57 12.34 -7.32
CA GLY A 60 5.67 12.48 -8.47
C GLY A 60 6.09 13.56 -9.48
N LYS A 61 7.26 14.19 -9.31
CA LYS A 61 7.89 15.03 -10.33
C LYS A 61 8.98 14.22 -11.06
N PRO A 62 8.67 13.47 -12.13
CA PRO A 62 9.70 13.07 -13.06
C PRO A 62 10.10 14.32 -13.86
N GLY A 63 11.35 14.77 -13.73
CA GLY A 63 11.91 15.84 -14.58
C GLY A 63 11.89 17.26 -14.02
N LEU A 64 12.62 17.48 -12.92
CA LEU A 64 13.68 18.50 -12.96
C LEU A 64 15.01 17.75 -13.01
#